data_AF-A0A6L3ZK73-F1
#
_entry.id   AF-A0A6L3ZK73-F1
#
_cell.length_a   1.000
_cell.length_b   1.000
_cell.length_c   1.000
_cell.angle_alpha   90.00
_cell.angle_beta   90.00
_cell.angle_gamma   90.00
#
_symmetry.space_group_name_H-M   'P 1'
#
loop_
_entity.id
_entity.type
_entity.pdbx_description
1 polymer ?
#
loop_
_entity_poly.entity_id
_entity_poly.type
_entity_poly.pdbx_seq_one_letter_code
_entity_poly.pdbx_strand_id
1 'polypeptide(L)'
;MKKFIPLLLLTSCGIFRSSPDINELYPSQPISAEFCNCIQEGIGPIDVHAAGAIHFYATHLDTDLDIDEYSDSLRKILPPVDFARYEASIGHLTEVFDDEEVFDFCAESLIENYPGIDTLDDERIIKILTDTTGNSHCGLTRDFLTILAD
;
A
#
# COMPACT_ATOMS: atom_id res chain seq x y z
N MET A 1 -14.15 -13.69 -18.49
CA MET A 1 -14.94 -12.55 -19.01
C MET A 1 -16.09 -12.27 -18.05
N LYS A 2 -16.17 -10.99 -17.59
CA LYS A 2 -17.11 -10.34 -16.65
C LYS A 2 -16.39 -9.96 -15.34
N LYS A 3 -16.33 -8.71 -14.88
CA LYS A 3 -16.68 -7.38 -15.41
C LYS A 3 -15.79 -6.39 -14.64
N PHE A 4 -15.12 -5.48 -15.37
CA PHE A 4 -14.39 -4.34 -14.81
C PHE A 4 -15.29 -3.55 -13.85
N ILE A 5 -14.83 -3.30 -12.63
CA ILE A 5 -15.41 -2.31 -11.73
C ILE A 5 -15.12 -0.95 -12.37
N PRO A 6 -16.14 -0.13 -12.66
CA PRO A 6 -15.93 1.11 -13.38
C PRO A 6 -15.48 2.18 -12.40
N LEU A 7 -14.16 2.38 -12.32
CA LEU A 7 -13.53 3.65 -11.95
C LEU A 7 -13.81 4.75 -13.01
N LEU A 8 -15.03 4.77 -13.56
CA LEU A 8 -15.40 5.36 -14.85
C LEU A 8 -16.69 6.19 -14.78
N LEU A 9 -17.02 6.74 -13.62
CA LEU A 9 -18.17 7.63 -13.41
C LEU A 9 -17.79 9.02 -12.84
N LEU A 10 -16.63 9.55 -13.21
CA LEU A 10 -16.22 10.94 -12.93
C LEU A 10 -16.22 11.85 -14.17
N THR A 11 -17.06 11.58 -15.16
CA THR A 11 -17.16 12.44 -16.36
C THR A 11 -18.53 13.07 -16.50
N SER A 12 -18.80 14.15 -15.78
CA SER A 12 -19.67 15.22 -16.30
C SER A 12 -19.59 16.49 -15.46
N CYS A 13 -18.68 17.39 -15.84
CA CYS A 13 -18.95 18.80 -16.18
C CYS A 13 -17.68 19.62 -15.98
N GLY A 14 -17.07 19.97 -17.12
CA GLY A 14 -16.27 21.18 -17.33
C GLY A 14 -15.40 21.66 -16.17
N ILE A 15 -14.10 21.43 -16.29
CA ILE A 15 -13.05 22.44 -16.39
C ILE A 15 -11.72 21.65 -16.35
N PHE A 16 -10.98 21.64 -17.46
CA PHE A 16 -9.53 21.38 -17.44
C PHE A 16 -8.88 22.54 -16.66
N ARG A 17 -9.02 22.55 -15.34
CA ARG A 17 -8.05 23.19 -14.47
C ARG A 17 -7.08 22.08 -14.20
N SER A 18 -5.82 22.31 -14.57
CA SER A 18 -4.67 21.64 -13.98
C SER A 18 -5.00 21.33 -12.52
N SER A 19 -5.28 20.06 -12.17
CA SER A 19 -5.58 19.71 -10.79
C SER A 19 -4.39 20.21 -9.96
N PRO A 20 -4.61 21.15 -9.03
CA PRO A 20 -3.54 21.77 -8.27
C PRO A 20 -2.66 20.68 -7.64
N ASP A 21 -1.37 20.95 -7.51
CA ASP A 21 -0.46 20.04 -6.83
C ASP A 21 -1.03 19.81 -5.42
N ILE A 22 -1.05 18.56 -4.93
CA ILE A 22 -1.58 18.32 -3.59
C ILE A 22 -0.74 19.07 -2.53
N ASN A 23 0.54 19.32 -2.83
CA ASN A 23 1.41 20.13 -2.00
C ASN A 23 0.99 21.61 -1.99
N GLU A 24 0.22 22.08 -2.97
CA GLU A 24 -0.43 23.39 -2.98
C GLU A 24 -1.76 23.38 -2.22
N LEU A 25 -2.51 22.27 -2.29
CA LEU A 25 -3.78 22.11 -1.58
C LEU A 25 -3.60 21.88 -0.07
N TYR A 26 -2.57 21.13 0.30
CA TYR A 26 -2.32 20.66 1.66
C TYR A 26 -0.82 20.67 2.03
N PRO A 27 -0.14 21.85 1.99
CA PRO A 27 1.32 22.00 2.14
C PRO A 27 1.92 21.53 3.48
N SER A 28 1.10 21.17 4.47
CA SER A 28 1.55 20.89 5.84
C SER A 28 0.74 19.81 6.55
N GLN A 29 -0.04 19.00 5.83
CA GLN A 29 -0.94 18.01 6.42
C GLN A 29 -0.28 16.63 6.45
N PRO A 30 -0.46 15.85 7.53
CA PRO A 30 0.13 14.52 7.69
C PRO A 30 -0.69 13.43 6.97
N ILE A 31 -1.15 13.69 5.73
CA ILE A 31 -2.04 12.80 4.95
C ILE A 31 -1.47 11.37 4.91
N SER A 32 -0.16 11.24 4.67
CA SER A 32 0.51 9.94 4.71
C SER A 32 0.56 9.28 6.07
N ALA A 33 0.69 10.04 7.16
CA ALA A 33 0.78 9.47 8.49
C ALA A 33 -0.58 8.92 8.93
N GLU A 34 -1.67 9.60 8.59
CA GLU A 34 -3.03 9.12 8.84
C GLU A 34 -3.33 7.85 8.03
N PHE A 35 -3.03 7.87 6.72
CA PHE A 35 -3.18 6.69 5.87
C PHE A 35 -2.32 5.52 6.36
N CYS A 36 -1.05 5.78 6.65
CA CYS A 36 -0.10 4.80 7.17
C CYS A 36 -0.57 4.17 8.48
N ASN A 37 -1.03 4.98 9.43
CA ASN A 37 -1.55 4.47 10.70
C ASN A 37 -2.79 3.59 10.46
N CYS A 38 -3.71 4.02 9.59
CA CYS A 38 -4.90 3.24 9.25
C CYS A 38 -4.53 1.86 8.67
N ILE A 39 -3.63 1.83 7.68
CA ILE A 39 -3.17 0.57 7.06
C ILE A 39 -2.45 -0.30 8.09
N GLN A 40 -1.59 0.26 8.94
CA GLN A 40 -0.87 -0.53 9.96
C GLN A 40 -1.76 -1.08 11.06
N GLU A 41 -2.78 -0.32 11.47
CA GLU A 41 -3.79 -0.78 12.40
C GLU A 41 -4.65 -1.89 11.77
N GLY A 42 -5.03 -1.74 10.49
CA GLY A 42 -5.80 -2.74 9.74
C GLY A 42 -5.04 -4.04 9.49
N ILE A 43 -3.75 -3.95 9.15
CA ILE A 43 -2.88 -5.12 8.97
C ILE A 43 -2.58 -5.79 10.32
N GLY A 44 -2.39 -5.01 11.39
CA GLY A 44 -2.04 -5.53 12.70
C GLY A 44 -0.58 -5.99 12.82
N PRO A 45 -0.24 -6.76 13.86
CA PRO A 45 1.14 -7.15 14.13
C PRO A 45 1.67 -8.17 13.10
N ILE A 46 2.85 -7.91 12.54
CA ILE A 46 3.51 -8.80 11.57
C ILE A 46 4.84 -9.33 12.10
N ASP A 47 5.21 -10.55 11.70
CA ASP A 47 6.54 -11.11 11.96
C ASP A 47 7.63 -10.30 11.23
N VAL A 48 8.79 -10.15 11.87
CA VAL A 48 9.92 -9.34 11.34
C VAL A 48 10.47 -9.91 10.02
N HIS A 49 10.42 -11.23 9.82
CA HIS A 49 10.83 -11.86 8.56
C HIS A 49 9.79 -11.65 7.47
N ALA A 50 8.50 -11.60 7.82
CA ALA A 50 7.45 -11.25 6.87
C ALA A 50 7.60 -9.78 6.43
N ALA A 51 7.84 -8.86 7.36
CA ALA A 51 8.18 -7.47 7.04
C ALA A 51 9.39 -7.37 6.10
N GLY A 52 10.43 -8.18 6.37
CA GLY A 52 11.63 -8.25 5.54
C GLY A 52 11.37 -8.80 4.14
N ALA A 53 10.48 -9.77 3.99
CA ALA A 53 10.09 -10.33 2.69
C ALA A 53 9.38 -9.27 1.83
N ILE A 54 8.43 -8.54 2.41
CA ILE A 54 7.71 -7.46 1.72
C ILE A 54 8.69 -6.35 1.29
N HIS A 55 9.58 -5.94 2.19
CA HIS A 55 10.60 -4.95 1.85
C HIS A 55 11.53 -5.42 0.73
N PHE A 56 11.96 -6.68 0.78
CA PHE A 56 12.80 -7.27 -0.24
C PHE A 56 12.10 -7.24 -1.61
N TYR A 57 10.85 -7.67 -1.67
CA TYR A 57 10.07 -7.69 -2.91
C TYR A 57 9.84 -6.28 -3.48
N ALA A 58 9.41 -5.33 -2.65
CA ALA A 58 9.20 -3.94 -3.05
C ALA A 58 10.47 -3.25 -3.61
N THR A 59 11.66 -3.74 -3.26
CA THR A 59 12.95 -3.20 -3.74
C THR A 59 13.54 -3.96 -4.93
N HIS A 60 12.88 -5.04 -5.37
CA HIS A 60 13.36 -5.95 -6.40
C HIS A 60 12.28 -6.31 -7.45
N LEU A 61 11.24 -5.47 -7.61
CA LEU A 61 10.14 -5.67 -8.58
C LEU A 61 10.62 -5.92 -10.02
N ASP A 62 11.71 -5.26 -10.43
CA ASP A 62 12.32 -5.44 -11.76
C ASP A 62 13.11 -6.76 -11.94
N THR A 63 13.07 -7.67 -10.97
CA THR A 63 13.85 -8.92 -11.00
C THR A 63 12.92 -10.13 -10.98
N ASP A 64 13.36 -11.24 -11.60
CA ASP A 64 12.63 -12.52 -11.58
C ASP A 64 12.63 -13.21 -10.19
N LEU A 65 12.98 -12.49 -9.10
CA LEU A 65 13.01 -13.01 -7.74
C LEU A 65 11.59 -13.02 -7.15
N ASP A 66 10.98 -14.21 -7.14
CA ASP A 66 9.67 -14.44 -6.54
C ASP A 66 9.77 -14.61 -5.00
N ILE A 67 8.69 -14.27 -4.29
CA ILE A 67 8.52 -14.45 -2.85
C ILE A 67 8.72 -15.91 -2.42
N ASP A 68 8.46 -16.85 -3.33
CA ASP A 68 8.67 -18.28 -3.13
C ASP A 68 10.15 -18.63 -2.94
N GLU A 69 11.06 -18.01 -3.72
CA GLU A 69 12.51 -18.26 -3.58
C GLU A 69 13.06 -17.68 -2.26
N TYR A 70 12.53 -16.53 -1.85
CA TYR A 70 12.83 -15.93 -0.55
C TYR A 70 12.31 -16.81 0.59
N SER A 71 11.08 -17.30 0.49
CA SER A 71 10.46 -18.23 1.45
C SER A 71 11.26 -19.52 1.61
N ASP A 72 11.71 -20.10 0.50
CA ASP A 72 12.53 -21.32 0.51
C ASP A 72 13.91 -21.10 1.13
N SER A 73 14.46 -19.90 0.99
CA SER A 73 15.69 -19.50 1.66
C SER A 73 15.47 -19.36 3.17
N LEU A 74 14.39 -18.72 3.59
CA LEU A 74 14.01 -18.60 5.00
C LEU A 74 13.77 -19.96 5.65
N ARG A 75 13.09 -20.89 4.96
CA ARG A 75 12.83 -22.26 5.44
C ARG A 75 14.09 -23.02 5.80
N LYS A 76 15.22 -22.75 5.13
CA LYS A 76 16.51 -23.40 5.36
C LYS A 76 17.29 -22.82 6.54
N ILE A 77 17.04 -21.56 6.89
CA ILE A 77 17.84 -20.82 7.88
C ILE A 77 17.11 -20.56 9.18
N LEU A 78 15.78 -20.49 9.16
CA LEU A 78 14.97 -20.20 10.34
C LEU A 78 14.63 -21.47 11.12
N PRO A 79 14.57 -21.40 12.46
CA PRO A 79 13.95 -22.43 13.26
C PRO A 79 12.49 -22.69 12.83
N PRO A 80 11.97 -23.93 12.93
CA PRO A 80 10.62 -24.26 12.47
C PRO A 80 9.50 -23.40 13.07
N VAL A 81 9.66 -22.98 14.34
CA VAL A 81 8.69 -22.11 15.02
C VAL A 81 8.68 -20.70 14.42
N ASP A 82 9.84 -20.16 14.08
CA ASP A 82 9.96 -18.82 13.51
C ASP A 82 9.48 -18.81 12.05
N PHE A 83 9.78 -19.87 11.29
CA PHE A 83 9.27 -20.05 9.94
C PHE A 83 7.73 -20.19 9.90
N ALA A 84 7.14 -20.91 10.87
CA ALA A 84 5.68 -21.00 10.97
C ALA A 84 5.01 -19.66 11.28
N ARG A 85 5.65 -18.78 12.09
CA ARG A 85 5.16 -17.42 12.31
C ARG A 85 5.22 -16.59 11.04
N TYR A 86 6.34 -16.69 10.31
CA TYR A 86 6.50 -16.05 9.01
C TYR A 86 5.39 -16.47 8.03
N GLU A 87 5.15 -17.77 7.85
CA GLU A 87 4.11 -18.28 6.95
C GLU A 87 2.71 -17.79 7.36
N ALA A 88 2.41 -17.77 8.66
CA ALA A 88 1.14 -17.24 9.16
C ALA A 88 0.98 -15.73 8.88
N SER A 89 2.05 -14.93 9.05
CA SER A 89 2.01 -13.50 8.72
C SER A 89 1.87 -13.24 7.23
N ILE A 90 2.56 -13.99 6.36
CA ILE A 90 2.39 -13.86 4.91
C ILE A 90 0.98 -14.25 4.49
N GLY A 91 0.43 -15.36 5.01
CA GLY A 91 -0.95 -15.76 4.71
C GLY A 91 -1.98 -14.70 5.12
N HIS A 92 -1.85 -14.16 6.34
CA HIS A 92 -2.70 -13.05 6.81
C HIS A 92 -2.58 -11.81 5.92
N LEU A 93 -1.36 -11.46 5.52
CA LEU A 93 -1.12 -10.34 4.61
C LEU A 93 -1.84 -10.58 3.28
N THR A 94 -1.66 -11.73 2.64
CA THR A 94 -2.35 -12.08 1.39
C THR A 94 -3.87 -11.98 1.53
N GLU A 95 -4.45 -12.46 2.62
CA GLU A 95 -5.89 -12.34 2.88
C GLU A 95 -6.33 -10.87 2.99
N VAL A 96 -5.59 -10.05 3.75
CA VAL A 96 -5.88 -8.62 3.91
C VAL A 96 -5.79 -7.85 2.58
N PHE A 97 -4.84 -8.22 1.71
CA PHE A 97 -4.68 -7.56 0.41
C PHE A 97 -5.70 -8.05 -0.63
N ASP A 98 -6.01 -9.33 -0.66
CA ASP A 98 -6.99 -9.90 -1.61
C ASP A 98 -8.42 -9.40 -1.35
N ASP A 99 -8.75 -9.05 -0.10
CA ASP A 99 -10.07 -8.50 0.24
C ASP A 99 -10.24 -7.04 -0.16
N GLU A 100 -9.14 -6.31 -0.44
CA GLU A 100 -9.05 -4.85 -0.73
C GLU A 100 -9.74 -3.93 0.33
N GLU A 101 -10.49 -4.48 1.28
CA GLU A 101 -11.37 -3.79 2.24
C GLU A 101 -10.59 -2.82 3.14
N VAL A 102 -9.36 -3.18 3.52
CA VAL A 102 -8.50 -2.30 4.33
C VAL A 102 -8.03 -1.08 3.55
N PHE A 103 -7.72 -1.23 2.26
CA PHE A 103 -7.33 -0.10 1.42
C PHE A 103 -8.50 0.80 1.12
N ASP A 104 -9.64 0.22 0.75
CA ASP A 104 -10.86 0.96 0.48
C ASP A 104 -11.31 1.75 1.71
N PHE A 105 -11.35 1.11 2.88
CA PHE A 105 -11.70 1.78 4.13
C PHE A 105 -10.75 2.95 4.46
N CYS A 106 -9.44 2.73 4.34
CA CYS A 106 -8.46 3.76 4.63
C CYS A 106 -8.46 4.89 3.58
N ALA A 107 -8.73 4.57 2.32
CA ALA A 107 -8.83 5.53 1.22
C ALA A 107 -10.11 6.37 1.30
N GLU A 108 -11.25 5.77 1.65
CA GLU A 108 -12.51 6.50 1.87
C GLU A 108 -12.35 7.53 2.99
N SER A 109 -11.79 7.13 4.13
CA SER A 109 -11.48 8.04 5.24
C SER A 109 -10.55 9.18 4.80
N LEU A 110 -9.58 8.88 3.93
CA LEU A 110 -8.69 9.89 3.38
C LEU A 110 -9.44 10.89 2.49
N ILE A 111 -10.30 10.42 1.59
CA ILE A 111 -11.08 11.25 0.66
C ILE A 111 -12.07 12.12 1.42
N GLU A 112 -12.73 11.60 2.46
CA GLU A 112 -13.65 12.37 3.29
C GLU A 112 -12.95 13.55 3.99
N ASN A 113 -11.75 13.32 4.52
CA ASN A 113 -10.97 14.34 5.22
C ASN A 113 -10.23 15.28 4.25
N TYR A 114 -9.93 14.81 3.04
CA TYR A 114 -9.15 15.51 2.03
C TYR A 114 -9.82 15.41 0.64
N PRO A 115 -10.96 16.08 0.42
CA PRO A 115 -11.75 15.94 -0.81
C PRO A 115 -11.03 16.40 -2.09
N GLY A 116 -9.92 17.13 -1.97
CA GLY A 116 -9.05 17.44 -3.11
C GLY A 116 -8.37 16.21 -3.72
N ILE A 117 -8.22 15.12 -2.96
CA ILE A 117 -7.62 13.85 -3.41
C ILE A 117 -8.48 13.17 -4.47
N ASP A 118 -9.80 13.22 -4.35
CA ASP A 118 -10.77 12.63 -5.32
C ASP A 118 -10.66 13.22 -6.74
N THR A 119 -9.96 14.35 -6.88
CA THR A 119 -9.73 15.02 -8.17
C THR A 119 -8.39 14.66 -8.84
N LEU A 120 -7.63 13.76 -8.20
CA LEU A 120 -6.34 13.27 -8.67
C LEU A 120 -6.51 11.90 -9.33
N ASP A 121 -5.60 11.57 -10.24
CA ASP A 121 -5.49 10.21 -10.78
C ASP A 121 -4.76 9.28 -9.79
N ASP A 122 -4.99 7.98 -9.93
CA ASP A 122 -4.46 6.94 -9.03
C ASP A 122 -2.93 6.98 -8.94
N GLU A 123 -2.23 7.23 -10.05
CA GLU A 123 -0.77 7.33 -10.10
C GLU A 123 -0.26 8.47 -9.21
N ARG A 124 -0.92 9.63 -9.25
CA ARG A 124 -0.59 10.76 -8.37
C ARG A 124 -0.93 10.44 -6.92
N ILE A 125 -2.07 9.81 -6.64
CA ILE A 125 -2.46 9.43 -5.26
C ILE A 125 -1.41 8.48 -4.66
N ILE A 126 -1.05 7.42 -5.39
CA ILE A 126 -0.02 6.46 -4.99
C ILE A 126 1.30 7.18 -4.77
N LYS A 127 1.73 8.04 -5.70
CA LYS A 127 2.98 8.81 -5.57
C LYS A 127 2.97 9.70 -4.33
N ILE A 128 1.86 10.37 -4.03
CA ILE A 128 1.73 11.20 -2.83
C ILE A 128 1.91 10.35 -1.59
N LEU A 129 1.19 9.24 -1.50
CA LEU A 129 1.27 8.33 -0.35
C LEU A 129 2.69 7.76 -0.21
N THR A 130 3.37 7.40 -1.30
CA THR A 130 4.75 6.88 -1.32
C THR A 130 5.78 7.95 -0.95
N ASP A 131 5.73 9.14 -1.54
CA ASP A 131 6.70 10.23 -1.31
C ASP A 131 6.63 10.76 0.12
N THR A 132 5.45 10.71 0.73
CA THR A 132 5.20 11.29 2.07
C THR A 132 5.24 10.25 3.20
N THR A 133 5.39 8.96 2.90
CA THR A 133 5.64 7.88 3.88
C THR A 133 7.12 7.70 4.24
N GLY A 134 7.99 8.66 3.92
CA GLY A 134 9.44 8.64 4.17
C GLY A 134 9.91 8.55 5.64
N ASN A 135 9.01 8.38 6.61
CA ASN A 135 9.35 8.14 8.01
C ASN A 135 9.51 6.64 8.29
N SER A 136 10.44 6.28 9.19
CA SER A 136 10.77 4.88 9.56
C SER A 136 9.57 4.04 10.01
N HIS A 137 8.51 4.69 10.50
CA HIS A 137 7.29 4.00 10.93
C HIS A 137 6.41 3.54 9.77
N CYS A 138 6.50 4.12 8.56
CA CYS A 138 5.63 3.80 7.43
C CYS A 138 6.26 2.90 6.36
N GLY A 139 7.43 2.32 6.66
CA GLY A 139 8.18 1.51 5.68
C GLY A 139 7.35 0.37 5.10
N LEU A 140 6.59 -0.34 5.93
CA LEU A 140 5.75 -1.43 5.48
C LEU A 140 4.63 -0.97 4.52
N THR A 141 3.90 0.09 4.89
CA THR A 141 2.84 0.67 4.04
C THR A 141 3.41 1.15 2.71
N ARG A 142 4.58 1.81 2.73
CA ARG A 142 5.27 2.25 1.52
C ARG A 142 5.67 1.08 0.63
N ASP A 143 6.25 0.04 1.21
CA ASP A 143 6.70 -1.13 0.46
C ASP A 143 5.49 -1.83 -0.18
N PHE A 144 4.35 -1.89 0.50
CA PHE A 144 3.08 -2.36 -0.10
C PHE A 144 2.57 -1.49 -1.23
N LEU A 145 2.53 -0.17 -1.07
CA LEU A 145 2.10 0.74 -2.12
C LEU A 145 3.00 0.62 -3.36
N THR A 146 4.30 0.37 -3.15
CA THR A 146 5.25 0.13 -4.25
C THR A 146 4.90 -1.14 -5.02
N ILE A 147 4.53 -2.21 -4.31
CA ILE A 147 4.14 -3.50 -4.91
C ILE A 147 2.84 -3.39 -5.70
N LEU A 148 1.85 -2.66 -5.18
CA LEU A 148 0.56 -2.46 -5.85
C LEU A 148 0.64 -1.57 -7.09
N ALA A 149 1.71 -0.78 -7.21
CA ALA A 149 1.91 0.17 -8.30
C ALA A 149 2.60 -0.42 -9.54
N ASP A 150 3.14 -1.65 -9.44
CA ASP A 150 3.77 -2.42 -10.53
C ASP A 150 2.73 -3.19 -11.36
#